data_AF-A0A7V3M678-F1
#
_entry.id   AF-A0A7V3M678-F1
#
_cell.length_a   1.000
_cell.length_b   1.000
_cell.length_c   1.000
_cell.angle_alpha   90.00
_cell.angle_beta   90.00
_cell.angle_gamma   90.00
#
_symmetry.space_group_name_H-M   'P 1'
#
loop_
_entity.id
_entity.type
_entity.pdbx_description
1 polymer ?
#
loop_
_entity_poly.entity_id
_entity_poly.type
_entity_poly.pdbx_seq_one_letter_code
_entity_poly.pdbx_strand_id
1 'polypeptide(L)'
;MNENNQAQKTFQRKTIIIKKNLQYRYMFLISISVFIAFIIMSLDMIWTVSKVVNEHPMMQPMLDEIFSMAPLFFVKVIMYLLIVLIVSAVISHKMAGPVYKFEKSCKIISDGDLSHRVYLRKGDHMVELQESFNSMVDNFHKYAIEANKLKEKASAIDGLKEYCVEYEKKIKEIFPSFKI
;
A
#
# COMPACT_ATOMS: atom_id res chain seq x y z
N MET A 1 33.25 -18.59 34.30
CA MET A 1 32.05 -19.34 33.85
C MET A 1 30.85 -18.87 34.67
N ASN A 2 29.96 -18.11 34.06
CA ASN A 2 28.51 -18.36 34.05
C ASN A 2 27.81 -17.21 33.31
N GLU A 3 27.40 -17.54 32.09
CA GLU A 3 26.62 -16.73 31.18
C GLU A 3 25.18 -16.65 31.70
N ASN A 4 24.71 -15.45 32.04
CA ASN A 4 23.28 -15.17 32.20
C ASN A 4 22.87 -14.16 31.14
N ASN A 5 22.72 -14.66 29.92
CA ASN A 5 22.21 -13.91 28.78
C ASN A 5 20.68 -13.99 28.81
N GLN A 6 20.03 -13.13 29.61
CA GLN A 6 18.58 -13.00 29.59
C GLN A 6 18.15 -12.27 28.31
N ALA A 7 17.63 -13.05 27.37
CA ALA A 7 17.06 -12.55 26.13
C ALA A 7 15.90 -11.56 26.42
N GLN A 8 16.15 -10.26 26.20
CA GLN A 8 15.11 -9.24 26.13
C GLN A 8 14.16 -9.59 24.97
N LYS A 9 13.00 -10.18 25.29
CA LYS A 9 11.88 -10.29 24.36
C LYS A 9 11.33 -8.89 24.08
N THR A 10 11.79 -8.29 22.98
CA THR A 10 11.21 -7.07 22.42
C THR A 10 9.79 -7.38 21.93
N PHE A 11 8.79 -6.93 22.69
CA PHE A 11 7.40 -6.92 22.24
C PHE A 11 7.29 -5.97 21.04
N GLN A 12 7.45 -6.50 19.82
CA GLN A 12 7.12 -5.76 18.62
C GLN A 12 5.61 -5.54 18.60
N ARG A 13 5.18 -4.29 18.80
CA ARG A 13 3.77 -3.90 18.67
C ARG A 13 3.30 -4.24 17.25
N LYS A 14 2.57 -5.34 17.09
CA LYS A 14 1.90 -5.74 15.85
C LYS A 14 0.59 -4.97 15.73
N THR A 15 0.67 -3.66 15.49
CA THR A 15 -0.50 -2.91 15.01
C THR A 15 -0.71 -3.27 13.54
N ILE A 16 -1.48 -4.34 13.28
CA ILE A 16 -1.79 -4.89 11.96
C ILE A 16 -2.68 -3.94 11.12
N ILE A 17 -3.22 -2.89 11.75
CA ILE A 17 -4.22 -2.02 11.13
C ILE A 17 -3.73 -0.58 11.22
N ILE A 18 -3.12 -0.13 10.13
CA ILE A 18 -2.52 1.21 10.05
C ILE A 18 -3.40 2.15 9.18
N LYS A 19 -4.18 1.61 8.21
CA LYS A 19 -5.20 2.34 7.43
C LYS A 19 -6.32 1.42 6.92
N LYS A 20 -7.45 1.36 7.65
CA LYS A 20 -8.60 0.51 7.29
C LYS A 20 -9.20 0.85 5.91
N ASN A 21 -9.34 2.14 5.59
CA ASN A 21 -10.13 2.56 4.42
C ASN A 21 -9.53 2.13 3.08
N LEU A 22 -8.21 2.27 2.88
CA LEU A 22 -7.59 1.83 1.62
C LEU A 22 -7.59 0.30 1.52
N GLN A 23 -7.34 -0.37 2.64
CA GLN A 23 -7.21 -1.82 2.67
C GLN A 23 -8.53 -2.52 2.31
N TYR A 24 -9.64 -2.09 2.95
CA TYR A 24 -10.98 -2.63 2.68
C TYR A 24 -11.47 -2.28 1.28
N ARG A 25 -11.13 -1.10 0.75
CA ARG A 25 -11.53 -0.70 -0.61
C ARG A 25 -11.02 -1.68 -1.66
N TYR A 26 -9.73 -2.04 -1.61
CA TYR A 26 -9.17 -3.00 -2.57
C TYR A 26 -9.62 -4.44 -2.32
N MET A 27 -9.70 -4.87 -1.05
CA MET A 27 -10.21 -6.22 -0.72
C MET A 27 -11.64 -6.42 -1.23
N PHE A 28 -12.50 -5.42 -1.03
CA PHE A 28 -13.89 -5.47 -1.49
C PHE A 28 -14.00 -5.41 -3.00
N LEU A 29 -13.20 -4.56 -3.67
CA LEU A 29 -13.15 -4.48 -5.14
C LEU A 29 -12.79 -5.83 -5.77
N ILE A 30 -11.73 -6.50 -5.27
CA ILE A 30 -11.31 -7.81 -5.78
C ILE A 30 -12.35 -8.89 -5.47
N SER A 31 -12.92 -8.87 -4.27
CA SER A 31 -13.92 -9.88 -3.87
C SER A 31 -15.21 -9.73 -4.70
N ILE A 32 -15.67 -8.50 -4.94
CA ILE A 32 -16.83 -8.23 -5.79
C ILE A 32 -16.56 -8.62 -7.24
N SER A 33 -15.41 -8.27 -7.81
CA SER A 33 -15.13 -8.56 -9.22
C SER A 33 -15.15 -10.07 -9.49
N VAL A 34 -14.56 -10.85 -8.58
CA VAL A 34 -14.59 -12.31 -8.61
C VAL A 34 -16.00 -12.85 -8.43
N PHE A 35 -16.77 -12.29 -7.49
CA PHE A 35 -18.15 -12.71 -7.24
C PHE A 35 -19.06 -12.46 -8.46
N ILE A 36 -18.91 -11.31 -9.12
CA ILE A 36 -19.61 -10.98 -10.36
C ILE A 36 -19.23 -11.99 -11.46
N ALA A 37 -17.95 -12.33 -11.61
CA ALA A 37 -17.52 -13.33 -12.59
C ALA A 37 -18.18 -14.70 -12.35
N PHE A 38 -18.31 -15.14 -11.09
CA PHE A 38 -19.06 -16.36 -10.77
C PHE A 38 -20.53 -16.26 -11.11
N ILE A 39 -21.18 -15.13 -10.85
CA ILE A 39 -22.60 -14.93 -11.21
C ILE A 39 -22.76 -15.05 -12.73
N ILE A 40 -21.94 -14.35 -13.51
CA ILE A 40 -21.99 -14.39 -14.97
C ILE A 40 -21.80 -15.81 -15.48
N MET A 41 -20.75 -16.51 -15.01
CA MET A 41 -20.48 -17.89 -15.42
C MET A 41 -21.60 -18.85 -15.00
N SER A 42 -22.19 -18.66 -13.83
CA SER A 42 -23.29 -19.51 -13.33
C SER A 42 -24.56 -19.30 -14.15
N LEU A 43 -24.91 -18.06 -14.48
CA LEU A 43 -26.06 -17.74 -15.32
C LEU A 43 -25.88 -18.30 -16.74
N ASP A 44 -24.70 -18.13 -17.32
CA ASP A 44 -24.36 -18.66 -18.64
C ASP A 44 -24.41 -20.20 -18.67
N MET A 45 -23.90 -20.85 -17.63
CA MET A 45 -23.95 -22.31 -17.49
C MET A 45 -25.40 -22.81 -17.39
N ILE A 46 -26.24 -22.18 -16.55
CA ILE A 46 -27.65 -22.56 -16.41
C ILE A 46 -28.39 -22.37 -17.74
N TRP A 47 -28.16 -21.24 -18.42
CA TRP A 47 -28.80 -20.97 -19.71
C TRP A 47 -28.38 -21.97 -20.79
N THR A 48 -27.07 -22.24 -20.91
CA THR A 48 -26.51 -23.18 -21.87
C THR A 48 -27.05 -24.60 -21.64
N VAL A 49 -26.99 -25.08 -20.39
CA VAL A 49 -27.46 -26.42 -20.04
C VAL A 49 -28.96 -26.56 -20.30
N SER A 50 -29.76 -25.55 -19.91
CA SER A 50 -31.20 -25.54 -20.17
C SER A 50 -31.50 -25.59 -21.68
N LYS A 51 -30.79 -24.79 -22.49
CA LYS A 51 -30.95 -24.79 -23.94
C LYS A 51 -30.67 -26.15 -24.56
N VAL A 52 -29.52 -26.76 -24.23
CA VAL A 52 -29.11 -28.06 -24.78
C VAL A 52 -30.12 -29.16 -24.43
N VAL A 53 -30.63 -29.18 -23.20
CA VAL A 53 -31.59 -30.20 -22.77
C VAL A 53 -32.97 -29.99 -23.39
N ASN A 54 -33.39 -28.75 -23.60
CA ASN A 54 -34.63 -28.45 -24.32
C ASN A 54 -34.57 -28.87 -25.80
N GLU A 55 -33.41 -28.71 -26.45
CA GLU A 55 -33.18 -29.16 -27.83
C GLU A 55 -33.00 -30.68 -27.94
N HIS A 56 -32.50 -31.33 -26.89
CA HIS A 56 -32.29 -32.78 -26.83
C HIS A 56 -32.95 -33.39 -25.59
N PRO A 57 -34.26 -33.71 -25.63
CA PRO A 57 -35.02 -34.22 -24.48
C PRO A 57 -34.45 -35.52 -23.88
N MET A 58 -33.72 -36.32 -24.67
CA MET A 58 -33.03 -37.52 -24.18
C MET A 58 -31.93 -37.20 -23.14
N MET A 59 -31.49 -35.95 -23.04
CA MET A 59 -30.53 -35.46 -22.07
C MET A 59 -31.16 -34.95 -20.77
N GLN A 60 -32.50 -35.03 -20.61
CA GLN A 60 -33.17 -34.64 -19.36
C GLN A 60 -32.57 -35.28 -18.09
N PRO A 61 -32.23 -36.58 -18.05
CA PRO A 61 -31.61 -37.19 -16.87
C PRO A 61 -30.27 -36.54 -16.47
N MET A 62 -29.58 -35.92 -17.43
CA MET A 62 -28.33 -35.20 -17.15
C MET A 62 -28.57 -33.95 -16.28
N LEU A 63 -29.74 -33.31 -16.35
CA LEU A 63 -30.08 -32.19 -15.46
C LEU A 63 -30.13 -32.65 -14.01
N ASP A 64 -30.80 -33.78 -13.76
CA ASP A 64 -30.94 -34.33 -12.40
C ASP A 64 -29.58 -34.70 -11.82
N GLU A 65 -28.70 -35.29 -12.64
CA GLU A 65 -27.32 -35.56 -12.25
C GLU A 65 -26.53 -34.27 -11.95
N ILE A 66 -26.62 -33.23 -12.80
CA ILE A 66 -25.95 -31.94 -12.55
C ILE A 66 -26.45 -31.31 -11.24
N PHE A 67 -27.76 -31.31 -11.00
CA PHE A 67 -28.33 -30.80 -9.75
C PHE A 67 -27.88 -31.61 -8.53
N SER A 68 -27.71 -32.93 -8.67
CA SER A 68 -27.16 -33.76 -7.59
C SER A 68 -25.73 -33.39 -7.20
N MET A 69 -24.94 -32.85 -8.14
CA MET A 69 -23.58 -32.36 -7.90
C MET A 69 -23.53 -30.92 -7.34
N ALA A 70 -24.64 -30.19 -7.38
CA ALA A 70 -24.71 -28.79 -6.96
C ALA A 70 -24.23 -28.53 -5.51
N PRO A 71 -24.52 -29.37 -4.50
CA PRO A 71 -24.02 -29.15 -3.14
C PRO A 71 -22.49 -29.16 -3.06
N LEU A 72 -21.82 -30.12 -3.72
CA LEU A 72 -20.36 -30.18 -3.76
C LEU A 72 -19.76 -29.01 -4.53
N PHE A 73 -20.41 -28.56 -5.61
CA PHE A 73 -20.00 -27.37 -6.34
C PHE A 73 -20.07 -26.11 -5.45
N PHE A 74 -21.16 -25.95 -4.69
CA PHE A 74 -21.33 -24.81 -3.79
C PHE A 74 -20.25 -24.76 -2.70
N VAL A 75 -19.89 -25.92 -2.13
CA VAL A 75 -18.76 -26.03 -1.19
C VAL A 75 -17.44 -25.57 -1.83
N LYS A 76 -17.17 -25.95 -3.08
CA LYS A 76 -15.96 -25.51 -3.81
C LYS A 76 -15.96 -23.99 -4.05
N VAL A 77 -17.10 -23.40 -4.39
CA VAL A 77 -17.24 -21.95 -4.56
C VAL A 77 -16.95 -21.21 -3.26
N ILE A 78 -17.53 -21.67 -2.13
CA ILE A 78 -17.26 -21.07 -0.81
C ILE A 78 -15.77 -21.16 -0.48
N MET A 79 -15.15 -22.35 -0.65
CA MET A 79 -13.72 -22.52 -0.40
C MET A 79 -12.88 -21.57 -1.26
N TYR A 80 -13.21 -21.42 -2.54
CA TYR A 80 -12.52 -20.50 -3.43
C TYR A 80 -12.69 -19.04 -2.98
N LEU A 81 -13.90 -18.60 -2.63
CA LEU A 81 -14.15 -17.24 -2.14
C LEU A 81 -13.36 -16.95 -0.84
N LEU A 82 -13.24 -17.93 0.06
CA LEU A 82 -12.39 -17.82 1.25
C LEU A 82 -10.91 -17.65 0.90
N ILE A 83 -10.40 -18.41 -0.07
CA ILE A 83 -9.03 -18.27 -0.55
C ILE A 83 -8.81 -16.86 -1.13
N VAL A 84 -9.72 -16.38 -1.98
CA VAL A 84 -9.66 -15.04 -2.57
C VAL A 84 -9.68 -13.96 -1.50
N LEU A 85 -10.52 -14.11 -0.46
CA LEU A 85 -10.57 -13.19 0.67
C LEU A 85 -9.22 -13.14 1.40
N ILE A 86 -8.61 -14.29 1.68
CA ILE A 86 -7.31 -14.38 2.36
C ILE A 86 -6.21 -13.74 1.49
N VAL A 87 -6.14 -14.11 0.20
CA VAL A 87 -5.13 -13.57 -0.73
C VAL A 87 -5.28 -12.05 -0.87
N SER A 88 -6.50 -11.55 -1.05
CA SER A 88 -6.75 -10.11 -1.14
C SER A 88 -6.37 -9.38 0.14
N ALA A 89 -6.62 -9.97 1.32
CA ALA A 89 -6.20 -9.40 2.59
C ALA A 89 -4.67 -9.27 2.71
N VAL A 90 -3.93 -10.32 2.30
CA VAL A 90 -2.46 -10.33 2.34
C VAL A 90 -1.88 -9.28 1.40
N ILE A 91 -2.34 -9.22 0.15
CA ILE A 91 -1.88 -8.21 -0.83
C ILE A 91 -2.16 -6.80 -0.30
N SER A 92 -3.39 -6.58 0.18
CA SER A 92 -3.82 -5.27 0.66
C SER A 92 -2.99 -4.78 1.86
N HIS A 93 -2.64 -5.68 2.80
CA HIS A 93 -1.76 -5.35 3.92
C HIS A 93 -0.33 -4.97 3.47
N LYS A 94 0.22 -5.69 2.49
CA LYS A 94 1.56 -5.41 1.93
C LYS A 94 1.66 -4.08 1.17
N MET A 95 0.52 -3.47 0.80
CA MET A 95 0.47 -2.13 0.19
C MET A 95 0.14 -1.03 1.21
N ALA A 96 -0.83 -1.26 2.10
CA ALA A 96 -1.30 -0.26 3.05
C ALA A 96 -0.21 0.23 4.02
N GLY A 97 0.67 -0.67 4.46
CA GLY A 97 1.82 -0.34 5.31
C GLY A 97 2.79 0.65 4.67
N PRO A 98 3.34 0.35 3.47
CA PRO A 98 4.17 1.28 2.71
C PRO A 98 3.51 2.63 2.45
N VAL A 99 2.24 2.66 2.01
CA VAL A 99 1.53 3.92 1.73
C VAL A 99 1.46 4.82 2.98
N TYR A 100 1.17 4.26 4.15
CA TYR A 100 1.19 5.03 5.39
C TYR A 100 2.60 5.55 5.75
N LYS A 101 3.63 4.72 5.54
CA LYS A 101 5.02 5.15 5.76
C LYS A 101 5.39 6.31 4.85
N PHE A 102 5.02 6.29 3.58
CA PHE A 102 5.28 7.38 2.66
C PHE A 102 4.54 8.66 3.07
N GLU A 103 3.25 8.59 3.41
CA GLU A 103 2.51 9.77 3.88
C GLU A 103 3.16 10.41 5.12
N LYS A 104 3.54 9.59 6.10
CA LYS A 104 4.24 10.09 7.30
C LYS A 104 5.59 10.72 6.93
N SER A 105 6.29 10.13 5.97
CA SER A 105 7.60 10.62 5.52
C SER A 105 7.47 11.92 4.74
N CYS A 106 6.47 12.06 3.87
CA CYS A 106 6.14 13.32 3.21
C CYS A 106 5.88 14.43 4.24
N LYS A 107 5.18 14.13 5.34
CA LYS A 107 4.96 15.11 6.42
C LYS A 107 6.27 15.52 7.12
N ILE A 108 7.13 14.56 7.42
CA ILE A 108 8.45 14.83 8.03
C ILE A 108 9.30 15.73 7.11
N ILE A 109 9.31 15.44 5.82
CA ILE A 109 10.04 16.23 4.81
C ILE A 109 9.41 17.61 4.62
N SER A 110 8.06 17.71 4.61
CA SER A 110 7.38 19.01 4.53
C SER A 110 7.60 19.87 5.75
N ASP A 111 7.84 19.27 6.91
CA ASP A 111 8.21 20.00 8.14
C ASP A 111 9.68 20.48 8.10
N GLY A 112 10.48 20.00 7.14
CA GLY A 112 11.84 20.47 6.87
C GLY A 112 12.98 19.48 7.19
N ASP A 113 12.67 18.25 7.58
CA ASP A 113 13.69 17.23 7.83
C ASP A 113 14.06 16.49 6.53
N LEU A 114 15.08 16.99 5.85
CA LEU A 114 15.60 16.42 4.61
C LEU A 114 16.61 15.27 4.84
N SER A 115 16.90 14.93 6.09
CA SER A 115 17.75 13.77 6.45
C SER A 115 16.95 12.47 6.50
N HIS A 116 15.61 12.57 6.56
CA HIS A 116 14.73 11.41 6.68
C HIS A 116 14.75 10.52 5.42
N ARG A 117 14.79 9.20 5.63
CA ARG A 117 14.73 8.18 4.56
C ARG A 117 13.67 7.14 4.87
N VAL A 118 13.03 6.64 3.82
CA VAL A 118 12.03 5.58 3.93
C VAL A 118 12.69 4.22 3.78
N TYR A 119 12.34 3.30 4.68
CA TYR A 119 12.72 1.89 4.59
C TYR A 119 11.49 1.01 4.76
N LEU A 120 11.20 0.21 3.74
CA LEU A 120 10.13 -0.77 3.65
C LEU A 120 10.63 -2.13 4.13
N ARG A 121 9.70 -3.01 4.52
CA ARG A 121 10.06 -4.35 4.98
C ARG A 121 10.30 -5.26 3.78
N LYS A 122 11.09 -6.32 3.97
CA LYS A 122 11.28 -7.34 2.94
C LYS A 122 9.92 -7.94 2.54
N GLY A 123 9.61 -7.91 1.25
CA GLY A 123 8.36 -8.44 0.71
C GLY A 123 7.16 -7.48 0.77
N ASP A 124 7.36 -6.24 1.21
CA ASP A 124 6.42 -5.14 0.94
C ASP A 124 6.46 -4.77 -0.55
N HIS A 125 5.35 -4.23 -1.06
CA HIS A 125 5.34 -3.62 -2.39
C HIS A 125 6.00 -2.23 -2.35
N MET A 126 6.26 -1.63 -3.52
CA MET A 126 6.75 -0.25 -3.64
C MET A 126 8.22 -0.02 -3.26
N VAL A 127 9.08 -1.04 -3.36
CA VAL A 127 10.53 -0.88 -3.14
C VAL A 127 11.15 0.09 -4.14
N GLU A 128 10.76 0.04 -5.41
CA GLU A 128 11.24 0.99 -6.43
C GLU A 128 10.81 2.44 -6.13
N LEU A 129 9.61 2.62 -5.57
CA LEU A 129 9.14 3.93 -5.10
C LEU A 129 9.96 4.40 -3.91
N GLN A 130 10.37 3.51 -3.00
CA GLN A 130 11.25 3.85 -1.89
C GLN A 130 12.58 4.41 -2.40
N GLU A 131 13.20 3.74 -3.37
CA GLU A 131 14.47 4.18 -3.96
C GLU A 131 14.31 5.54 -4.65
N SER A 132 13.28 5.68 -5.48
CA SER A 132 12.99 6.95 -6.18
C SER A 132 12.68 8.09 -5.20
N PHE A 133 11.91 7.80 -4.14
CA PHE A 133 11.59 8.77 -3.10
C PHE A 133 12.83 9.20 -2.33
N ASN A 134 13.66 8.25 -1.89
CA ASN A 134 14.89 8.56 -1.17
C ASN A 134 15.85 9.37 -2.05
N SER A 135 15.98 9.03 -3.34
CA SER A 135 16.78 9.80 -4.29
C SER A 135 16.26 11.24 -4.49
N MET A 136 14.94 11.43 -4.54
CA MET A 136 14.34 12.77 -4.59
C MET A 136 14.72 13.59 -3.35
N VAL A 137 14.61 12.99 -2.16
CA VAL A 137 14.96 13.67 -0.90
C VAL A 137 16.46 13.97 -0.82
N ASP A 138 17.32 13.06 -1.30
CA ASP A 138 18.76 13.31 -1.41
C ASP A 138 19.07 14.53 -2.27
N ASN A 139 18.37 14.69 -3.40
CA ASN A 139 18.55 15.83 -4.29
C ASN A 139 18.07 17.14 -3.65
N PHE A 140 16.93 17.12 -2.94
CA PHE A 140 16.49 18.29 -2.17
C PHE A 140 17.46 18.65 -1.05
N HIS A 141 18.01 17.66 -0.36
CA HIS A 141 19.01 17.88 0.68
C HIS A 141 20.29 18.53 0.12
N LYS A 142 20.80 18.05 -1.02
CA LYS A 142 21.93 18.67 -1.72
C LYS A 142 21.64 20.10 -2.16
N TYR A 143 20.45 20.34 -2.74
CA TYR A 143 20.02 21.68 -3.12
C TYR A 143 19.96 22.63 -1.91
N ALA A 144 19.41 22.18 -0.79
CA ALA A 144 19.36 22.93 0.46
C ALA A 144 20.76 23.30 0.96
N ILE A 145 21.73 22.40 0.89
CA ILE A 145 23.13 22.68 1.26
C ILE A 145 23.71 23.78 0.38
N GLU A 146 23.58 23.68 -0.95
CA GLU A 146 24.11 24.68 -1.88
C GLU A 146 23.43 26.05 -1.72
N ALA A 147 22.11 26.06 -1.49
CA ALA A 147 21.36 27.29 -1.19
C ALA A 147 21.87 27.96 0.10
N ASN A 148 22.20 27.19 1.14
CA ASN A 148 22.76 27.75 2.37
C ASN A 148 24.19 28.29 2.19
N LYS A 149 25.04 27.60 1.44
CA LYS A 149 26.37 28.13 1.08
C LYS A 149 26.27 29.46 0.31
N LEU A 150 25.31 29.56 -0.62
CA LEU A 150 25.06 30.80 -1.34
C LEU A 150 24.60 31.91 -0.39
N LYS A 151 23.69 31.60 0.54
CA LYS A 151 23.23 32.54 1.59
C LYS A 151 24.39 33.04 2.45
N GLU A 152 25.26 32.15 2.90
CA GLU A 152 26.44 32.52 3.71
C GLU A 152 27.33 33.52 2.96
N LYS A 153 27.63 33.26 1.68
CA LYS A 153 28.40 34.17 0.83
C LYS A 153 27.68 35.51 0.62
N ALA A 154 26.37 35.49 0.40
CA ALA A 154 25.57 36.71 0.22
C ALA A 154 25.51 37.55 1.50
N SER A 155 25.48 36.92 2.68
CA SER A 155 25.45 37.62 3.98
C SER A 155 26.74 38.40 4.30
N ALA A 156 27.85 38.09 3.62
CA ALA A 156 29.09 38.85 3.74
C ALA A 156 29.05 40.19 2.97
N ILE A 157 28.06 40.39 2.10
CA ILE A 157 27.87 41.62 1.33
C ILE A 157 26.92 42.53 2.10
N ASP A 158 27.40 43.71 2.53
CA ASP A 158 26.65 44.61 3.43
C ASP A 158 25.25 44.95 2.92
N GLY A 159 25.09 45.21 1.61
CA GLY A 159 23.79 45.53 1.00
C GLY A 159 22.79 44.36 0.92
N LEU A 160 23.21 43.12 1.21
CA LEU A 160 22.38 41.92 1.12
C LEU A 160 22.06 41.29 2.49
N LYS A 161 22.62 41.82 3.59
CA LYS A 161 22.43 41.28 4.94
C LYS A 161 20.95 41.25 5.35
N GLU A 162 20.24 42.36 5.18
CA GLU A 162 18.82 42.46 5.53
C GLU A 162 17.97 41.49 4.70
N TYR A 163 18.25 41.37 3.40
CA TYR A 163 17.59 40.40 2.52
C TYR A 163 17.81 38.95 2.96
N CYS A 164 19.04 38.60 3.41
CA CYS A 164 19.33 37.26 3.90
C CYS A 164 18.56 36.92 5.19
N VAL A 165 18.43 37.89 6.10
CA VAL A 165 17.65 37.75 7.34
C VAL A 165 16.16 37.58 7.03
N GLU A 166 15.60 38.38 6.13
CA GLU A 166 14.20 38.26 5.71
C GLU A 166 13.94 36.93 4.99
N TYR A 167 14.87 36.51 4.12
CA TYR A 167 14.79 35.21 3.45
C TYR A 167 14.79 34.05 4.44
N GLU A 168 15.64 34.08 5.46
CA GLU A 168 15.66 33.02 6.48
C GLU A 168 14.36 32.94 7.27
N LYS A 169 13.75 34.10 7.57
CA LYS A 169 12.43 34.15 8.20
C LYS A 169 11.37 33.48 7.32
N LYS A 170 11.34 33.81 6.01
CA LYS A 170 10.41 33.18 5.05
C LYS A 170 10.63 31.67 4.94
N ILE A 171 11.87 31.20 4.94
CA ILE A 171 12.17 29.76 4.92
C ILE A 171 11.68 29.07 6.19
N LYS A 172 11.84 29.67 7.37
CA LYS A 172 11.32 29.12 8.64
C LYS A 172 9.79 29.09 8.68
N GLU A 173 9.11 30.04 8.03
CA GLU A 173 7.65 30.02 7.88
C GLU A 173 7.18 28.87 6.98
N ILE A 174 7.96 28.50 5.95
CA ILE A 174 7.66 27.38 5.04
C ILE A 174 8.07 26.03 5.65
N PHE A 175 9.24 25.96 6.29
CA PHE A 175 9.85 24.77 6.86
C PHE A 175 10.21 25.00 8.34
N PRO A 176 9.27 24.76 9.28
CA PRO A 176 9.45 25.10 10.69
C PRO A 176 10.59 24.35 11.38
N SER A 177 10.84 23.11 10.95
CA SER A 177 11.87 22.21 11.50
C SER A 177 13.01 21.97 10.51
N PHE A 178 13.30 22.96 9.65
CA PHE A 178 14.34 22.82 8.63
C PHE A 178 15.68 22.40 9.24
N LYS A 179 16.15 21.21 8.84
CA LYS A 179 17.43 20.65 9.26
C LYS A 179 18.26 20.34 8.01
N ILE A 180 19.48 20.86 8.01
CA ILE A 180 20.55 20.53 7.09
C ILE A 180 21.46 19.53 7.81
#